data_AF-A0A952Q3F4-F1
#
_entry.id   AF-A0A952Q3F4-F1
#
_cell.length_a   1.000
_cell.length_b   1.000
_cell.length_c   1.000
_cell.angle_alpha   90.00
_cell.angle_beta   90.00
_cell.angle_gamma   90.00
#
_symmetry.space_group_name_H-M   'P 1'
#
loop_
_entity.id
_entity.type
_entity.pdbx_description
1 polymer ?
#
loop_
_entity_poly.entity_id
_entity_poly.type
_entity_poly.pdbx_seq_one_letter_code
_entity_poly.pdbx_strand_id
1 'polypeptide(L)' 'MEEIIREVWDRFQIIGRIVGDYVARFFATLFYYVVLIPFALIAKQADPLDARVATPIWRTRKPVGNSLDDARSQS' A
#
# COMPACT_ATOMS: atom_id res chain seq x y z
N MET A 1 -4.17 50.99 -6.90
CA MET A 1 -4.52 50.20 -5.70
C MET A 1 -4.85 48.76 -6.05
N GLU A 2 -5.75 48.53 -7.00
CA GLU A 2 -6.13 47.17 -7.44
C GLU A 2 -4.96 46.34 -7.99
N GLU A 3 -4.10 46.94 -8.83
CA GLU A 3 -2.90 46.26 -9.36
C GLU A 3 -1.90 45.86 -8.27
N ILE A 4 -1.71 46.69 -7.24
CA ILE A 4 -0.80 46.41 -6.13
C ILE A 4 -1.34 45.23 -5.31
N ILE A 5 -2.66 45.21 -5.06
CA ILE A 5 -3.31 44.10 -4.34
C ILE A 5 -3.20 42.80 -5.15
N ARG A 6 -3.39 42.86 -6.47
CA ARG A 6 -3.27 41.71 -7.35
C ARG A 6 -1.83 41.16 -7.38
N GLU A 7 -0.82 42.03 -7.50
CA GLU A 7 0.59 41.62 -7.45
C GLU A 7 0.97 40.97 -6.10
N VAL A 8 0.49 41.54 -4.99
CA VAL A 8 0.71 40.96 -3.65
C VAL A 8 0.03 39.59 -3.52
N TRP A 9 -1.19 39.46 -4.06
CA TRP A 9 -1.93 38.20 -4.06
C TRP A 9 -1.22 37.12 -4.87
N ASP A 10 -0.76 37.44 -6.07
CA ASP A 10 -0.04 36.50 -6.93
C ASP A 10 1.24 36.00 -6.24
N ARG A 11 1.99 36.89 -5.58
CA ARG A 11 3.17 36.50 -4.78
C ARG A 11 2.80 35.65 -3.58
N PHE A 12 1.70 35.97 -2.89
CA PHE A 12 1.23 35.17 -1.77
C PHE A 12 0.84 33.76 -2.19
N GLN A 13 0.23 33.59 -3.37
CA GLN A 13 -0.09 32.27 -3.93
C GLN A 13 1.16 31.44 -4.21
N ILE A 14 2.27 32.05 -4.65
CA ILE A 14 3.54 31.33 -4.85
C ILE A 14 4.04 30.74 -3.52
N ILE A 15 4.01 31.54 -2.45
CA ILE A 15 4.38 31.09 -1.10
C ILE A 15 3.46 29.97 -0.64
N GLY A 16 2.15 30.15 -0.82
CA GLY A 16 1.13 29.14 -0.48
C GLY A 16 1.36 27.82 -1.21
N ARG A 17 1.74 27.85 -2.48
CA ARG A 17 2.05 26.64 -3.26
C ARG A 17 3.27 25.90 -2.71
N ILE A 18 4.32 26.64 -2.36
CA ILE A 18 5.55 26.06 -1.81
C ILE A 18 5.27 25.40 -0.46
N VAL A 19 4.62 26.13 0.46
CA VAL A 19 4.24 25.60 1.78
C VAL A 19 3.29 24.41 1.64
N GLY A 20 2.31 24.51 0.74
CA GLY A 20 1.36 23.45 0.46
C GLY A 20 2.04 22.16 -0.01
N ASP A 21 3.03 22.25 -0.89
CA ASP A 21 3.79 21.07 -1.35
C ASP A 21 4.58 20.41 -0.20
N TYR A 22 5.23 21.20 0.66
CA TYR A 22 5.91 20.66 1.84
C TYR A 22 4.95 19.96 2.81
N VAL A 23 3.80 20.59 3.11
CA VAL A 23 2.78 20.02 3.99
C VAL A 23 2.20 18.75 3.38
N ALA A 24 1.89 18.76 2.09
CA ALA A 24 1.37 17.60 1.38
C ALA A 24 2.36 16.41 1.42
N ARG A 25 3.65 16.66 1.16
CA ARG A 25 4.68 15.62 1.24
C ARG A 25 4.86 15.09 2.65
N PHE A 26 4.81 15.98 3.66
CA PHE A 26 4.90 15.57 5.05
C PHE A 26 3.75 14.62 5.43
N PHE A 27 2.50 15.00 5.12
CA PHE A 27 1.35 14.14 5.39
C PHE A 27 1.34 12.85 4.56
N ALA A 28 1.75 12.91 3.29
CA ALA A 28 1.89 11.70 2.46
C ALA A 28 2.91 10.74 3.07
N THR A 29 4.04 11.26 3.55
CA THR A 29 5.07 10.48 4.24
C THR A 29 4.52 9.89 5.54
N LEU A 30 3.84 10.69 6.35
CA LEU A 30 3.23 10.23 7.60
C LEU A 30 2.20 9.12 7.34
N PHE A 31 1.32 9.30 6.35
CA PHE A 31 0.35 8.29 5.94
C PHE A 31 1.05 6.99 5.50
N TYR A 32 2.14 7.09 4.74
CA TYR A 32 2.91 5.92 4.33
C TYR A 32 3.40 5.10 5.53
N TYR A 33 3.94 5.77 6.55
CA TYR A 33 4.47 5.10 7.74
C TYR A 33 3.37 4.62 8.70
N VAL A 34 2.27 5.36 8.85
CA VAL A 34 1.23 5.06 9.85
C VAL A 34 0.18 4.09 9.33
N VAL A 35 -0.14 4.13 8.04
CA VAL A 35 -1.21 3.29 7.45
C VAL A 35 -0.61 2.18 6.61
N LEU A 36 0.22 2.54 5.63
CA LEU A 36 0.69 1.63 4.59
C LEU A 36 1.64 0.56 5.13
N ILE A 37 2.59 0.93 5.97
CA ILE A 37 3.54 -0.03 6.58
C ILE A 37 2.81 -1.03 7.51
N PRO A 38 2.00 -0.60 8.50
CA PRO A 38 1.27 -1.54 9.34
C PRO A 38 0.34 -2.45 8.54
N PHE A 39 -0.36 -1.90 7.54
CA PHE A 39 -1.17 -2.70 6.64
C PHE A 39 -0.35 -3.78 5.92
N ALA A 40 0.80 -3.41 5.34
CA ALA A 40 1.67 -4.36 4.65
C ALA A 40 2.22 -5.44 5.59
N LEU A 41 2.56 -5.08 6.83
CA LEU A 41 3.00 -6.05 7.85
C LEU A 41 1.89 -7.03 8.22
N ILE A 42 0.68 -6.54 8.44
CA ILE A 42 -0.50 -7.37 8.74
C ILE A 42 -0.80 -8.29 7.55
N ALA A 43 -0.84 -7.76 6.34
CA ALA A 43 -1.09 -8.53 5.13
C ALA A 43 -0.02 -9.63 4.93
N LYS A 44 1.25 -9.31 5.18
CA LYS A 44 2.36 -10.28 5.15
C LYS A 44 2.24 -11.36 6.23
N GLN A 45 1.63 -11.05 7.38
CA GLN A 45 1.39 -12.03 8.45
C GLN A 45 0.20 -12.93 8.11
N ALA A 46 -0.84 -12.37 7.48
CA ALA A 46 -2.03 -13.06 7.04
C ALA A 46 -1.86 -13.87 5.75
N ASP A 47 -0.69 -13.77 5.09
CA ASP A 47 -0.40 -14.40 3.80
C ASP A 47 -0.72 -15.92 3.81
N PRO A 48 -1.81 -16.33 3.15
CA PRO A 48 -2.25 -17.72 3.13
C PRO A 48 -1.46 -18.56 2.11
N LEU A 49 -0.64 -17.93 1.24
CA LEU A 49 0.14 -18.63 0.23
C LEU A 49 1.43 -19.23 0.78
N ASP A 50 1.76 -18.98 2.06
CA ASP A 50 2.87 -19.65 2.73
C ASP A 50 4.18 -19.46 1.92
N ALA A 51 4.27 -18.31 1.23
CA ALA A 51 5.32 -17.95 0.28
C ALA A 51 6.67 -17.64 0.96
N ARG A 52 6.74 -17.83 2.28
CA ARG A 52 7.95 -17.69 3.10
C ARG A 52 8.93 -18.84 2.92
N VAL A 53 8.69 -19.80 2.02
CA VAL A 53 9.70 -20.82 1.72
C VAL A 53 10.82 -20.18 0.90
N ALA A 54 11.94 -19.89 1.56
CA ALA A 54 13.15 -19.35 0.93
C ALA A 54 13.71 -20.25 -0.18
N THR A 55 13.24 -21.49 -0.27
CA THR A 55 13.56 -22.45 -1.33
C THR A 55 12.25 -23.05 -1.84
N PRO A 56 11.87 -22.87 -3.12
CA PRO A 56 10.71 -23.54 -3.67
C PRO A 56 10.90 -25.06 -3.55
N ILE A 57 10.06 -25.72 -2.74
CA ILE A 57 10.06 -27.17 -2.57
C ILE A 57 8.75 -27.75 -3.10
N TRP A 58 8.83 -28.93 -3.70
CA TRP A 58 7.66 -29.72 -4.01
C TRP A 58 6.98 -30.14 -2.70
N ARG A 59 5.76 -29.65 -2.44
CA ARG A 59 4.98 -30.05 -1.27
C ARG A 59 4.39 -31.44 -1.50
N THR A 60 4.62 -32.37 -0.59
CA THR A 60 3.93 -33.64 -0.58
C THR A 60 2.45 -33.40 -0.30
N ARG A 61 1.58 -33.62 -1.29
CA ARG A 61 0.12 -33.59 -1.13
C ARG A 61 -0.34 -34.95 -0.62
N LYS A 62 -1.26 -34.96 0.35
CA LYS A 62 -1.91 -36.22 0.76
C LYS A 62 -2.74 -36.73 -0.43
N PRO A 63 -2.64 -38.01 -0.81
CA PRO A 63 -3.49 -38.56 -1.86
C PRO A 63 -4.95 -38.41 -1.43
N VAL A 64 -5.76 -37.76 -2.26
CA VAL A 64 -7.21 -37.82 -2.12
C VAL A 64 -7.70 -39.16 -2.69
N GLY A 65 -8.89 -39.59 -2.27
CA GLY A 65 -9.47 -40.85 -2.71
C GLY A 65 -9.70 -40.91 -4.23
N ASN A 66 -10.06 -42.10 -4.70
CA ASN A 66 -10.23 -42.38 -6.13
C ASN A 66 -11.64 -42.05 -6.66
N SER A 67 -12.50 -41.41 -5.87
CA SER A 67 -13.85 -41.04 -6.32
C SER A 67 -13.86 -39.68 -7.03
N LEU A 68 -14.87 -39.49 -7.87
CA LEU A 68 -15.08 -38.21 -8.57
C LEU A 68 -15.33 -37.05 -7.59
N ASP A 69 -15.97 -37.35 -6.46
CA ASP A 69 -16.26 -36.36 -5.42
C ASP A 69 -15.00 -36.03 -4.58
N ASP A 70 -14.12 -37.00 -4.34
CA ASP A 70 -12.81 -36.74 -3.72
C ASP A 70 -11.96 -35.80 -4.58
N ALA A 71 -11.99 -35.98 -5.91
CA ALA A 71 -11.27 -35.13 -6.85
C ALA A 71 -11.79 -33.68 -6.85
N ARG A 72 -13.08 -33.46 -6.60
CA ARG A 72 -13.68 -32.10 -6.50
C ARG A 72 -13.23 -31.31 -5.28
N SER A 73 -12.72 -31.99 -4.25
CA SER A 73 -12.25 -31.37 -3.00
C SER A 73 -10.77 -30.96 -3.02
N GLN A 74 -10.05 -31.18 -4.12
CA GLN A 74 -8.68 -30.71 -4.28
C GLN A 74 -8.65 -29.21 -4.62
N SER A 75 -8.48 -28.35 -3.61
CA SER A 75 -8.12 -26.94 -3.75
C SER A 75 -6.81 -26.63 -3.04
#